data_AF-A0A530R345-F1
#
_entry.id   AF-A0A530R345-F1
#
_cell.length_a   1.000
_cell.length_b   1.000
_cell.length_c   1.000
_cell.angle_alpha   90.00
_cell.angle_beta   90.00
_cell.angle_gamma   90.00
#
_symmetry.space_group_name_H-M   'P 1'
#
loop_
_entity.id
_entity.type
_entity.pdbx_description
1 polymer ?
#
loop_
_entity_poly.entity_id
_entity_poly.type
_entity_poly.pdbx_seq_one_letter_code
_entity_poly.pdbx_strand_id
1 'polypeptide(L)'
;MNGISAGSLSRRSFLAQAAALAAAGSLARPALGGTGQGIPPVDATFLFVADVHACRMASGLSPNCQQEGKTDAALLRSVAALNAIGEKDWPAEING
;
A
#
# COMPACT_ATOMS: atom_id res chain seq x y z
N MET A 1 -39.48 -15.04 48.45
CA MET A 1 -38.34 -14.11 48.23
C MET A 1 -37.13 -14.72 48.93
N ASN A 2 -36.28 -15.45 48.21
CA ASN A 2 -35.05 -16.02 48.77
C ASN A 2 -33.87 -15.16 48.31
N GLY A 3 -33.26 -14.42 49.23
CA GLY A 3 -32.10 -13.59 48.97
C GLY A 3 -30.89 -14.44 48.65
N ILE A 4 -30.28 -14.20 47.49
CA ILE A 4 -29.03 -14.83 47.08
C ILE A 4 -27.92 -14.25 47.98
N SER A 5 -27.41 -15.05 48.92
CA SER A 5 -26.20 -14.70 49.66
C SER A 5 -25.03 -14.65 48.69
N ALA A 6 -24.49 -13.45 48.47
CA ALA A 6 -23.21 -13.27 47.80
C ALA A 6 -22.10 -13.83 48.69
N GLY A 7 -21.76 -15.10 48.48
CA GLY A 7 -20.65 -15.74 49.19
C GLY A 7 -19.36 -14.95 48.99
N SER A 8 -18.66 -14.67 50.08
CA SER A 8 -17.33 -14.08 50.07
C SER A 8 -16.41 -14.93 49.19
N LEU A 9 -15.98 -14.37 48.05
CA LEU A 9 -14.95 -15.00 47.22
C LEU A 9 -13.67 -15.07 48.05
N SER A 10 -13.26 -16.29 48.42
CA SER A 10 -12.00 -16.51 49.11
C SER A 10 -10.86 -15.86 48.30
N ARG A 11 -10.09 -14.97 48.92
CA ARG A 11 -8.95 -14.29 48.28
C ARG A 11 -8.02 -15.27 47.57
N ARG A 12 -7.87 -16.48 48.10
CA ARG A 12 -7.04 -17.54 47.49
C ARG A 12 -7.63 -18.03 46.17
N SER A 13 -8.95 -18.22 46.10
CA SER A 13 -9.65 -18.62 44.87
C SER A 13 -9.61 -17.53 43.81
N PHE A 14 -9.66 -16.26 44.22
CA PHE A 14 -9.51 -15.14 43.29
C PHE A 14 -8.09 -15.07 42.70
N LEU A 15 -7.06 -15.17 43.55
CA LEU A 15 -5.67 -15.15 43.11
C LEU A 15 -5.32 -16.36 42.23
N ALA A 16 -5.84 -17.55 42.56
CA ALA A 16 -5.65 -18.74 41.75
C ALA A 16 -6.26 -18.60 40.35
N GLN A 17 -7.47 -18.04 40.25
CA GLN A 17 -8.12 -17.79 38.96
C GLN A 17 -7.40 -16.71 38.15
N ALA A 18 -6.94 -15.63 38.79
CA ALA A 18 -6.17 -14.58 38.14
C ALA A 18 -4.83 -15.11 37.59
N ALA A 19 -4.13 -15.95 38.37
CA ALA A 19 -2.89 -16.58 37.94
C ALA A 19 -3.12 -17.56 36.77
N ALA A 20 -4.20 -18.34 36.80
CA ALA A 20 -4.57 -19.22 35.70
C ALA A 20 -4.91 -18.45 34.42
N LEU A 21 -5.59 -17.31 34.53
CA LEU A 21 -5.90 -16.44 33.38
C LEU A 21 -4.64 -15.84 32.77
N ALA A 22 -3.69 -15.40 33.61
CA ALA A 22 -2.40 -14.88 33.16
C ALA A 22 -1.55 -15.95 32.47
N ALA A 23 -1.54 -17.18 32.99
CA ALA A 23 -0.85 -18.31 32.37
C ALA A 23 -1.51 -18.76 31.05
N ALA A 24 -2.84 -18.66 30.94
CA ALA A 24 -3.54 -18.92 29.68
C ALA A 24 -3.23 -17.85 28.62
N GLY A 25 -3.13 -16.58 29.04
CA GLY A 25 -2.74 -15.46 28.16
C GLY A 25 -1.30 -15.53 27.66
N SER A 26 -0.38 -16.17 28.40
CA SER A 26 1.01 -16.35 27.96
C SER A 26 1.22 -17.54 27.01
N LEU A 27 0.27 -18.50 26.97
CA LEU A 27 0.26 -19.61 26.00
C LEU A 27 -0.47 -19.28 24.70
N ALA A 28 -1.32 -18.23 24.71
CA ALA A 28 -1.85 -17.63 23.50
C ALA A 28 -0.70 -16.93 22.75
N ARG A 29 0.01 -17.70 21.92
CA ARG A 29 0.89 -17.15 20.88
C ARG A 29 0.15 -16.01 20.19
N PRO A 30 0.76 -14.83 20.00
CA PRO A 30 0.10 -13.74 19.30
C PRO A 30 -0.10 -14.16 17.84
N ALA A 31 -1.28 -14.68 17.52
CA ALA A 31 -1.76 -14.82 16.15
C ALA A 31 -2.13 -13.45 15.54
N LEU A 32 -1.91 -12.36 16.27
CA LEU A 32 -2.11 -10.97 15.84
C LEU A 32 -0.84 -10.33 15.24
N GLY A 33 0.27 -11.08 15.23
CA GLY A 33 1.49 -10.71 14.52
C GLY A 33 1.58 -11.45 13.19
N GLY A 34 0.57 -11.31 12.33
CA GLY A 34 0.76 -11.59 10.91
C GLY A 34 1.70 -10.55 10.33
N THR A 35 2.98 -10.51 10.74
CA THR A 35 4.00 -9.86 9.92
C THR A 35 3.95 -10.62 8.61
N GLY A 36 3.43 -9.96 7.57
CA GLY A 36 3.06 -10.57 6.29
C GLY A 36 3.99 -11.73 5.98
N GLN A 37 3.44 -12.95 5.97
CA GLN A 37 4.12 -14.12 5.44
C GLN A 37 4.81 -13.67 4.17
N GLY A 38 6.15 -13.71 4.20
CA GLY A 38 7.02 -12.89 3.35
C GLY A 38 6.47 -12.78 1.94
N ILE A 39 5.89 -11.62 1.62
CA ILE A 39 5.68 -11.26 0.24
C ILE A 39 7.10 -11.18 -0.30
N PRO A 40 7.51 -12.09 -1.21
CA PRO A 40 8.84 -12.00 -1.78
C PRO A 40 8.98 -10.60 -2.38
N PRO A 41 10.11 -9.92 -2.16
CA PRO A 41 10.32 -8.59 -2.71
C PRO A 41 10.06 -8.67 -4.21
N VAL A 42 9.03 -7.94 -4.66
CA VAL A 42 8.70 -7.85 -6.07
C VAL A 42 9.61 -6.77 -6.64
N ASP A 43 10.49 -7.15 -7.54
CA ASP A 43 11.22 -6.20 -8.36
C ASP A 43 10.25 -5.57 -9.36
N ALA A 44 9.70 -4.41 -8.99
CA ALA A 44 8.73 -3.67 -9.78
C ALA A 44 9.20 -2.23 -9.96
N THR A 45 9.30 -1.81 -11.21
CA THR A 45 9.49 -0.40 -11.57
C THR A 45 8.13 0.25 -11.86
N PHE A 46 7.80 1.31 -11.13
CA PHE A 46 6.61 2.11 -11.40
C PHE A 46 6.99 3.32 -12.26
N LEU A 47 6.34 3.45 -13.41
CA LEU A 47 6.53 4.58 -14.32
C LEU A 47 5.31 5.51 -14.24
N PHE A 48 5.56 6.76 -13.85
CA PHE A 48 4.54 7.81 -13.82
C PHE A 48 4.79 8.80 -14.96
N VAL A 49 3.77 9.04 -15.77
CA VAL A 49 3.82 10.02 -16.87
C VAL A 49 2.66 10.98 -16.69
N ALA A 50 2.96 12.25 -16.49
CA ALA A 50 1.98 13.32 -16.39
C ALA A 50 1.97 14.17 -17.66
N ASP A 51 0.92 14.98 -17.82
CA ASP A 51 0.84 15.99 -18.86
C ASP A 51 1.14 15.47 -20.28
N VAL A 52 0.67 14.25 -20.57
CA VAL A 52 0.68 13.69 -21.94
C VAL A 52 -0.30 14.51 -22.78
N HIS A 53 0.17 15.65 -23.26
CA HIS A 53 -0.57 16.62 -24.04
C HIS A 53 -0.70 16.13 -25.49
N ALA A 54 -1.40 15.02 -25.69
CA ALA A 54 -1.72 14.48 -26.98
C ALA A 54 -3.19 14.70 -27.29
N CYS A 55 -3.48 15.43 -28.37
CA CYS A 55 -4.84 15.50 -28.89
C CYS A 55 -5.17 14.21 -29.65
N ARG A 56 -6.41 13.71 -29.54
CA ARG A 56 -6.86 12.53 -30.29
C ARG A 56 -6.77 12.80 -31.79
N MET A 57 -5.75 12.26 -32.44
CA MET A 57 -5.51 12.46 -33.88
C MET A 57 -6.51 11.70 -34.78
N ALA A 58 -7.18 10.66 -34.26
CA ALA A 58 -8.05 9.78 -35.05
C ALA A 58 -9.21 10.49 -35.75
N SER A 59 -9.61 11.67 -35.26
CA SER A 59 -10.70 12.49 -35.81
C SER A 59 -10.22 13.87 -36.27
N GLY A 60 -8.90 14.02 -36.46
CA GLY A 60 -8.25 15.32 -36.66
C GLY A 60 -7.96 16.05 -35.34
N LEU A 61 -7.16 17.11 -35.44
CA LEU A 61 -6.79 17.93 -34.28
C LEU A 61 -7.98 18.76 -33.80
N SER A 62 -8.24 18.74 -32.49
CA SER A 62 -9.13 19.72 -31.88
C SER A 62 -8.56 21.15 -32.06
N PRO A 63 -9.42 22.19 -32.02
CA PRO A 63 -8.95 23.57 -32.14
C PRO A 63 -7.80 23.87 -31.18
N ASN A 64 -6.85 24.69 -31.64
CA ASN A 64 -5.67 25.15 -30.89
C ASN A 64 -4.63 24.08 -30.49
N CYS A 65 -4.91 22.78 -30.65
CA CYS A 65 -3.96 21.71 -30.30
C CYS A 65 -2.57 21.89 -30.93
N GLN A 66 -2.51 22.34 -32.19
CA GLN A 66 -1.24 22.58 -32.87
C GLN A 66 -0.47 23.76 -32.26
N GLN A 67 -1.16 24.83 -31.87
CA GLN A 67 -0.56 26.01 -31.26
C GLN A 67 -0.05 25.69 -29.84
N GLU A 68 -0.76 24.81 -29.14
CA GLU A 68 -0.36 24.25 -27.85
C GLU A 68 0.73 23.17 -27.95
N GLY A 69 1.23 22.86 -29.15
CA GLY A 69 2.28 21.86 -29.37
C GLY A 69 1.82 20.40 -29.28
N LYS A 70 0.51 20.15 -29.16
CA LYS A 70 -0.12 18.83 -29.02
C LYS A 70 -0.22 18.08 -30.35
N THR A 71 0.95 17.84 -30.94
CA THR A 71 1.10 17.25 -32.27
C THR A 71 1.41 15.76 -32.22
N ASP A 72 1.13 15.05 -33.31
CA ASP A 72 1.51 13.65 -33.47
C ASP A 72 3.02 13.42 -33.29
N ALA A 73 3.84 14.32 -33.84
CA ALA A 73 5.29 14.30 -33.64
C ALA A 73 5.69 14.43 -32.16
N ALA A 74 4.98 15.25 -31.37
CA ALA A 74 5.24 15.37 -29.93
C ALA A 74 4.85 14.07 -29.19
N LEU A 75 3.71 13.47 -29.53
CA LEU A 75 3.29 12.19 -28.98
C LEU A 75 4.30 11.08 -29.31
N LEU A 76 4.70 10.94 -30.57
CA LEU A 76 5.66 9.92 -31.01
C LEU A 76 7.02 10.09 -30.34
N ARG A 77 7.48 11.33 -30.11
CA ARG A 77 8.70 11.58 -29.31
C ARG A 77 8.55 11.12 -27.86
N SER A 78 7.41 11.39 -27.22
CA SER A 78 7.13 10.91 -25.87
C SER A 78 7.14 9.38 -25.82
N VAL A 79 6.42 8.71 -26.73
CA VAL A 79 6.39 7.25 -26.85
C VAL A 79 7.80 6.68 -27.06
N ALA A 80 8.61 7.27 -27.94
CA ALA A 80 9.98 6.83 -28.16
C ALA A 80 10.83 6.93 -26.88
N ALA A 81 10.67 8.01 -26.11
CA ALA A 81 11.37 8.17 -24.84
C ALA A 81 10.94 7.12 -23.79
N LEU A 82 9.63 6.85 -23.68
CA LEU A 82 9.10 5.84 -22.75
C LEU A 82 9.54 4.42 -23.12
N ASN A 83 9.58 4.10 -24.41
CA ASN A 83 10.01 2.79 -24.88
C ASN A 83 11.52 2.56 -24.65
N ALA A 84 12.33 3.63 -24.73
CA ALA A 84 13.76 3.57 -24.50
C ALA A 84 14.16 3.74 -23.03
N ILE A 85 13.19 3.79 -22.10
CA ILE A 85 13.45 4.22 -20.73
C ILE A 85 14.26 3.21 -19.90
N GLY A 86 14.17 1.92 -20.25
CA GLY A 86 14.98 0.86 -19.64
C GLY A 86 16.45 0.88 -20.05
N GLU A 87 16.79 1.61 -21.12
CA GLU A 87 18.17 1.77 -21.61
C GLU A 87 18.85 3.04 -21.05
N LYS A 88 18.16 3.80 -20.19
CA LYS A 88 18.68 5.03 -19.61
C LYS A 88 19.34 4.76 -18.26
N ASP A 89 20.38 5.53 -17.97
CA ASP A 89 20.97 5.58 -16.64
C ASP A 89 20.06 6.41 -15.74
N TRP A 90 19.52 5.76 -14.70
CA TRP A 90 18.68 6.41 -13.70
C TRP A 90 19.51 6.78 -12.48
N PRO A 91 19.31 7.98 -11.92
CA PRO A 91 19.97 8.34 -10.66
C PRO A 91 19.42 7.45 -9.53
N ALA A 92 20.32 6.94 -8.70
CA ALA A 92 19.95 6.14 -7.53
C ALA A 92 19.20 6.96 -6.46
N GLU A 93 19.39 8.29 -6.47
CA GLU A 93 18.78 9.23 -5.54
C GLU A 93 18.21 10.42 -6.31
N ILE A 94 16.97 10.81 -5.99
CA ILE A 94 16.33 12.01 -6.53
C ILE A 94 16.27 13.03 -5.41
N ASN A 95 16.96 14.16 -5.56
CA ASN A 95 16.78 15.29 -4.65
C ASN A 95 15.45 15.98 -4.97
N GLY A 96 14.56 16.03 -3.97
CA GLY A 96 13.26 16.71 -4.05
C GLY A 96 13.36 18.22 -4.00
#